data_AF-J9BLD8-F1
#
_entry.id   AF-J9BLD8-F1
#
_cell.length_a   1.000
_cell.length_b   1.000
_cell.length_c   1.000
_cell.angle_alpha   90.00
_cell.angle_beta   90.00
_cell.angle_gamma   90.00
#
_symmetry.space_group_name_H-M   'P 1'
#
loop_
_entity.id
_entity.type
_entity.pdbx_description
1 polymer ?
#
loop_
_entity_poly.entity_id
_entity_poly.type
_entity_poly.pdbx_seq_one_letter_code
_entity_poly.pdbx_strand_id
1 'polypeptide(L)'
;MSDNVPTCFNCQNKLVLDESVFECLEDQQNPFLVDDDPSLCFQEGPSATTGNLFDIICNSNSALKGPMCEDCTEQLLSGMDQHLKELDEECAQYRELLDSLKEGNDARLMDRNIVAAKLAAMKNEEASLIGESKKLEAEEAKLDAELKKRK
;
A
#
# COMPACT_ATOMS: atom_id res chain seq x y z
N MET A 1 36.35 25.36 35.80
CA MET A 1 35.69 25.52 34.49
C MET A 1 35.54 24.12 33.96
N SER A 2 34.34 23.56 33.99
CA SER A 2 34.13 22.16 33.61
C SER A 2 34.13 22.09 32.10
N ASP A 3 35.18 21.53 31.51
CA ASP A 3 35.27 21.27 30.07
C ASP A 3 34.09 20.37 29.70
N ASN A 4 33.07 20.94 29.05
CA ASN A 4 31.89 20.22 28.62
C ASN A 4 32.26 19.43 27.36
N VAL A 5 32.80 18.23 27.57
CA VAL A 5 33.21 17.40 26.45
C VAL A 5 31.95 16.88 25.74
N PRO A 6 31.83 17.05 24.42
CA PRO A 6 30.70 16.50 23.67
C PRO A 6 30.62 14.98 23.86
N THR A 7 29.42 14.50 24.17
CA THR A 7 29.12 13.07 24.31
C THR A 7 28.14 12.63 23.23
N CYS A 8 28.27 11.37 22.82
CA CYS A 8 27.34 10.75 21.89
C CYS A 8 25.93 10.75 22.48
N PHE A 9 24.95 11.23 21.73
CA PHE A 9 23.56 11.23 22.16
C PHE A 9 23.02 9.83 22.49
N ASN A 10 23.43 8.82 21.71
CA ASN A 10 22.91 7.47 21.83
C ASN A 10 23.61 6.65 22.91
N CYS A 11 24.95 6.56 22.86
CA CYS A 11 25.73 5.71 23.77
C CYS A 11 26.42 6.46 24.90
N GLN A 12 26.30 7.80 24.97
CA GLN A 12 26.94 8.68 25.95
C GLN A 12 28.49 8.64 25.97
N ASN A 13 29.10 7.97 24.98
CA ASN A 13 30.56 7.94 24.84
C ASN A 13 31.11 9.34 24.58
N LYS A 14 32.26 9.64 25.20
CA LYS A 14 33.01 10.87 24.99
C LYS A 14 33.44 10.95 23.52
N LEU A 15 33.07 12.02 22.83
CA LEU A 15 33.48 12.25 21.45
C LEU A 15 34.82 12.97 21.42
N VAL A 16 35.66 12.56 20.49
CA VAL A 16 36.86 13.31 20.10
C VAL A 16 36.49 14.01 18.81
N LEU A 17 36.36 15.34 18.87
CA LEU A 17 36.14 16.14 17.67
C LEU A 17 37.48 16.39 17.00
N ASP A 18 37.54 16.18 15.69
CA ASP A 18 38.70 16.54 14.89
C ASP A 18 38.60 18.04 14.55
N GLU A 19 39.51 18.85 15.09
CA GLU A 19 39.57 20.30 14.86
C GLU A 19 39.78 20.66 13.39
N SER A 20 40.36 19.75 12.58
CA SER A 20 40.54 19.98 11.13
C SER A 20 39.22 20.04 10.35
N VAL A 21 38.12 19.52 10.91
CA VAL A 21 36.78 19.62 10.33
C VAL A 21 36.19 21.03 10.48
N PHE A 22 36.63 21.79 11.50
CA PHE A 22 36.20 23.18 11.70
C PHE A 22 36.93 24.17 10.78
N GLU A 23 38.21 23.95 10.49
CA GLU A 23 38.99 24.85 9.62
C GLU A 23 38.50 24.86 8.17
N CYS A 24 37.80 23.82 7.71
CA CYS A 24 37.23 23.77 6.35
C CYS A 24 35.96 24.65 6.17
N LEU A 25 35.36 25.15 7.26
CA LEU A 25 34.14 25.97 7.19
C LEU A 25 34.41 27.48 7.15
N GLU A 26 35.63 27.92 7.47
CA GLU A 26 35.94 29.37 7.56
C GLU A 26 36.30 30.02 6.21
N ASP A 27 36.72 29.23 5.21
CA ASP A 27 37.14 29.74 3.89
C ASP A 27 36.05 29.73 2.79
N GLN A 28 34.82 29.34 3.12
CA GLN A 28 33.69 29.49 2.23
C GLN A 28 32.63 30.37 2.88
N GLN A 29 32.79 31.69 2.74
CA GLN A 29 31.67 32.63 2.79
C GLN A 29 30.61 32.13 1.81
N ASN A 30 29.60 31.45 2.34
CA ASN A 30 28.43 31.02 1.61
C ASN A 30 27.50 32.24 1.51
N PRO A 31 27.33 32.89 0.34
CA PRO A 31 26.61 34.17 0.25
C PRO A 31 25.08 34.04 0.37
N PHE A 32 24.54 32.89 0.82
CA PHE A 32 23.14 32.51 0.60
C PHE A 32 22.29 32.41 1.87
N LEU A 33 22.62 33.12 2.95
CA LEU A 33 21.73 33.21 4.12
C LEU A 33 21.55 34.66 4.56
N VAL A 34 20.91 35.47 3.70
CA VAL A 34 20.12 36.61 4.13
C VAL A 34 18.91 36.69 3.20
N ASP A 35 17.78 36.12 3.60
CA ASP A 35 16.47 36.78 3.51
C ASP A 35 15.40 35.86 4.13
N ASP A 36 14.82 36.35 5.22
CA ASP A 36 13.51 35.94 5.74
C ASP A 36 12.44 36.26 4.68
N ASP A 37 11.92 35.26 3.97
CA ASP A 37 10.66 35.39 3.22
C ASP A 37 9.78 34.13 3.42
N PRO A 38 8.58 34.23 4.04
CA PRO A 38 7.73 33.07 4.32
C PRO A 38 6.90 32.59 3.11
N SER A 39 7.32 32.85 1.88
CA SER A 39 6.50 32.60 0.68
C SER A 39 7.21 31.79 -0.39
N LEU A 40 7.44 30.50 -0.15
CA LEU A 40 7.63 29.52 -1.24
C LEU A 40 6.76 28.29 -1.02
N CYS A 41 5.48 28.47 -1.30
CA CYS A 41 4.62 27.38 -1.76
C CYS A 41 5.20 26.82 -3.07
N PHE A 42 5.82 25.64 -3.03
CA PHE A 42 6.07 24.86 -4.24
C PHE A 42 5.21 23.59 -4.24
N GLN A 43 4.49 23.46 -5.36
CA GLN A 43 3.44 22.51 -5.65
C GLN A 43 3.88 21.04 -5.67
N GLU A 44 2.87 20.22 -5.39
CA GLU A 44 2.83 18.76 -5.38
C GLU A 44 3.42 18.11 -6.65
N GLY A 45 4.34 17.17 -6.45
CA GLY A 45 4.76 16.16 -7.41
C GLY A 45 5.14 14.87 -6.67
N PRO A 46 4.70 13.67 -7.10
CA PRO A 46 4.81 12.43 -6.32
C PRO A 46 6.16 11.76 -6.54
N SER A 47 7.26 12.41 -6.16
CA SER A 47 8.58 11.76 -6.10
C SER A 47 9.62 12.62 -5.36
N ALA A 48 9.40 12.86 -4.07
CA ALA A 48 10.37 13.56 -3.23
C ALA A 48 10.19 13.23 -1.74
N THR A 49 10.09 11.95 -1.39
CA THR A 49 10.03 11.52 0.03
C THR A 49 11.40 11.15 0.60
N THR A 50 12.43 11.02 -0.23
CA THR A 50 13.78 10.65 0.24
C THR A 50 14.59 11.83 0.79
N GLY A 51 14.28 13.06 0.38
CA GLY A 51 14.90 14.28 0.95
C GLY A 51 14.32 14.72 2.29
N ASN A 52 13.20 14.13 2.72
CA ASN A 52 12.44 14.59 3.87
C ASN A 52 12.75 13.81 5.15
N LEU A 53 13.26 12.57 5.07
CA LEU A 53 13.48 11.78 6.30
C LEU A 53 14.68 12.28 7.12
N PHE A 54 15.77 12.65 6.46
CA PHE A 54 16.93 13.26 7.12
C PHE A 54 16.57 14.62 7.70
N ASP A 55 15.83 15.44 6.95
CA ASP A 55 15.39 16.76 7.39
C ASP A 55 14.33 16.67 8.52
N ILE A 56 13.47 15.66 8.52
CA ILE A 56 12.54 15.37 9.63
C ILE A 56 13.31 14.87 10.86
N ILE A 57 14.30 13.99 10.72
CA ILE A 57 15.10 13.50 11.86
C ILE A 57 15.93 14.64 12.47
N CYS A 58 16.55 15.48 11.64
CA CYS A 58 17.40 16.59 12.08
C CYS A 58 16.63 17.85 12.50
N ASN A 59 15.47 18.15 11.88
CA ASN A 59 14.66 19.36 12.15
C ASN A 59 13.40 19.09 12.98
N SER A 60 13.09 17.83 13.32
CA SER A 60 12.07 17.57 14.35
C SER A 60 12.55 18.19 15.66
N ASN A 61 11.67 18.92 16.35
CA ASN A 61 11.91 19.48 17.70
C ASN A 61 12.07 18.39 18.79
N SER A 62 12.45 17.17 18.41
CA SER A 62 12.80 16.08 19.30
C SER A 62 14.16 16.36 19.96
N ALA A 63 14.41 15.77 21.12
CA ALA A 63 15.62 15.97 21.91
C ALA A 63 16.94 15.46 21.25
N LEU A 64 16.93 15.20 19.94
CA LEU A 64 17.99 14.63 19.12
C LEU A 64 19.04 15.65 18.62
N LYS A 65 19.19 16.80 19.29
CA LYS A 65 20.20 17.84 18.95
C LYS A 65 21.59 17.56 19.55
N GLY A 66 21.92 16.29 19.82
CA GLY A 66 23.23 15.88 20.33
C GLY A 66 24.04 15.17 19.26
N PRO A 67 25.36 15.36 19.18
CA PRO A 67 26.20 14.65 18.21
C PRO A 67 26.16 13.13 18.47
N MET A 68 26.17 12.32 17.42
CA MET A 68 26.28 10.85 17.51
C MET A 68 27.69 10.40 17.11
N CYS A 69 28.23 9.36 17.76
CA CYS A 69 29.48 8.76 17.33
C CYS A 69 29.28 7.95 16.04
N GLU A 70 30.38 7.72 15.31
CA GLU A 70 30.42 6.95 14.06
C GLU A 70 29.68 5.61 14.18
N ASP A 71 30.04 4.77 15.16
CA ASP A 71 29.40 3.47 15.39
C ASP A 71 27.86 3.53 15.53
N CYS A 72 27.35 4.55 16.24
CA CYS A 72 25.91 4.70 16.45
C CYS A 72 25.20 5.19 15.20
N THR A 73 25.88 6.01 14.39
CA THR A 73 25.36 6.48 13.10
C THR A 73 25.38 5.33 12.08
N GLU A 74 26.45 4.53 12.02
CA GLU A 74 26.54 3.34 11.17
C GLU A 74 25.46 2.31 11.51
N GLN A 75 25.23 2.06 12.80
CA GLN A 75 24.18 1.15 13.24
C GLN A 75 22.78 1.65 12.87
N LEU A 76 22.54 2.96 12.99
CA LEU A 76 21.28 3.58 12.58
C LEU A 76 21.06 3.43 11.07
N LEU A 77 22.08 3.76 10.26
CA LEU A 77 22.01 3.64 8.80
C LEU A 77 21.79 2.20 8.36
N SER A 78 22.53 1.24 8.95
CA SER A 78 22.34 -0.18 8.67
C SER A 78 20.93 -0.67 9.03
N GLY A 79 20.35 -0.17 10.13
CA GLY A 79 18.98 -0.48 10.51
C GLY A 79 17.97 0.09 9.51
N MET A 80 18.18 1.31 9.03
CA MET A 80 17.32 1.92 8.01
C MET A 80 17.38 1.17 6.68
N ASP A 81 18.57 0.76 6.23
CA ASP A 81 18.74 -0.04 5.01
C ASP A 81 18.01 -1.39 5.12
N GLN A 82 18.09 -2.04 6.29
CA GLN A 82 17.37 -3.28 6.55
C GLN A 82 15.85 -3.07 6.49
N HIS A 83 15.34 -1.99 7.09
CA HIS A 83 13.91 -1.65 7.03
C HIS A 83 13.44 -1.34 5.60
N LEU A 84 14.26 -0.64 4.80
CA LEU A 84 13.94 -0.39 3.39
C LEU A 84 13.85 -1.69 2.60
N LYS A 85 14.78 -2.61 2.84
CA LYS A 85 14.78 -3.93 2.19
C LYS A 85 13.55 -4.75 2.56
N GLU A 86 13.19 -4.78 3.84
CA GLU A 86 11.96 -5.46 4.30
C GLU A 86 10.72 -4.88 3.63
N LEU A 87 10.63 -3.55 3.55
CA LEU A 87 9.49 -2.88 2.89
C LEU A 87 9.44 -3.18 1.38
N ASP A 88 10.58 -3.23 0.70
CA ASP A 88 10.66 -3.61 -0.71
C ASP A 88 10.18 -5.05 -0.94
N GLU A 89 10.57 -5.97 -0.06
CA GLU A 89 10.12 -7.36 -0.07
C GLU A 89 8.60 -7.46 0.16
N GLU A 90 8.05 -6.74 1.14
CA GLU A 90 6.60 -6.67 1.36
C GLU A 90 5.86 -6.09 0.14
N CYS A 91 6.39 -5.03 -0.47
CA CYS A 91 5.82 -4.43 -1.67
C CYS A 91 5.86 -5.40 -2.86
N ALA A 92 6.88 -6.26 -2.96
CA ALA A 92 6.94 -7.31 -3.96
C ALA A 92 5.85 -8.37 -3.72
N GLN A 93 5.69 -8.83 -2.46
CA GLN A 93 4.65 -9.80 -2.09
C GLN A 93 3.23 -9.27 -2.35
N TYR A 94 2.96 -8.01 -2.03
CA TYR A 94 1.66 -7.39 -2.32
C TYR A 94 1.39 -7.29 -3.82
N ARG A 95 2.41 -7.00 -4.64
CA ARG A 95 2.28 -6.97 -6.10
C ARG A 95 1.98 -8.36 -6.65
N GLU A 96 2.69 -9.38 -6.21
CA GLU A 96 2.44 -10.77 -6.61
C GLU A 96 1.02 -11.22 -6.23
N LEU A 97 0.58 -10.91 -5.01
CA LEU A 97 -0.78 -11.19 -4.58
C LEU A 97 -1.82 -10.47 -5.45
N LEU A 98 -1.61 -9.19 -5.74
CA LEU A 98 -2.50 -8.42 -6.62
C LEU A 98 -2.59 -9.03 -8.02
N ASP A 99 -1.47 -9.48 -8.57
CA ASP A 99 -1.45 -10.07 -9.91
C ASP A 99 -2.14 -11.45 -9.93
N SER A 100 -1.90 -12.29 -8.92
CA SER A 100 -2.63 -13.56 -8.78
C SER A 100 -4.15 -13.35 -8.61
N LEU A 101 -4.56 -12.30 -7.92
CA LEU A 101 -5.97 -11.96 -7.74
C LEU A 101 -6.60 -11.47 -9.06
N LYS A 102 -5.88 -10.69 -9.87
CA LYS A 102 -6.34 -10.25 -11.20
C LYS A 102 -6.50 -11.43 -12.15
N GLU A 103 -5.48 -12.29 -12.25
CA GLU A 103 -5.53 -13.50 -13.09
C GLU A 103 -6.70 -14.41 -12.67
N GLY A 104 -6.86 -14.63 -11.37
CA GLY A 104 -7.98 -15.39 -10.83
C GLY A 104 -9.34 -14.69 -11.02
N ASN A 105 -9.39 -13.36 -11.08
CA ASN A 105 -10.63 -12.62 -11.32
C ASN A 105 -11.09 -12.73 -12.78
N ASP A 106 -10.18 -12.63 -13.74
CA ASP A 106 -10.53 -12.76 -15.16
C ASP A 106 -11.06 -14.16 -15.48
N ALA A 107 -10.43 -15.21 -14.93
CA ALA A 107 -10.94 -16.58 -15.02
C ALA A 107 -12.33 -16.74 -14.36
N ARG A 108 -12.54 -16.13 -13.18
CA ARG A 108 -13.83 -16.17 -12.45
C ARG A 108 -14.94 -15.37 -13.14
N LEU A 109 -14.61 -14.28 -13.83
CA LEU A 109 -15.58 -13.48 -14.60
C LEU A 109 -16.11 -14.28 -15.80
N MET A 110 -15.24 -15.00 -16.49
CA MET A 110 -15.63 -15.92 -17.57
C MET A 110 -16.53 -17.03 -17.05
N ASP A 111 -16.17 -17.66 -15.93
CA ASP A 111 -16.98 -18.69 -15.28
C ASP A 111 -18.35 -18.14 -14.84
N ARG A 112 -18.41 -16.95 -14.22
CA ARG A 112 -19.66 -16.33 -13.79
C ARG A 112 -20.61 -16.06 -14.96
N ASN A 113 -20.10 -15.61 -16.11
CA ASN A 113 -20.92 -15.36 -17.30
C ASN A 113 -21.48 -16.66 -17.88
N ILE A 114 -20.67 -17.73 -17.92
CA ILE A 114 -21.11 -19.06 -18.35
C ILE A 114 -22.17 -19.61 -17.40
N VAL A 115 -21.96 -19.52 -16.10
CA VAL A 115 -22.92 -19.94 -15.07
C VAL A 115 -24.22 -19.14 -15.16
N ALA A 116 -24.14 -17.82 -15.35
CA ALA A 116 -25.32 -16.96 -15.51
C ALA A 116 -26.13 -17.32 -16.77
N ALA A 117 -25.45 -17.57 -17.89
CA ALA A 117 -26.09 -18.02 -19.13
C ALA A 117 -26.76 -19.39 -18.95
N LYS A 118 -26.08 -20.34 -18.32
CA LYS A 118 -26.63 -21.67 -18.03
C LYS A 118 -27.84 -21.57 -17.10
N LEU A 119 -27.77 -20.74 -16.06
CA LEU A 119 -28.87 -20.51 -15.14
C LEU A 119 -30.09 -19.91 -15.86
N ALA A 120 -29.88 -18.95 -16.76
CA ALA A 120 -30.96 -18.37 -17.56
C ALA A 120 -31.61 -19.41 -18.49
N ALA A 121 -30.79 -20.26 -19.14
CA ALA A 121 -31.29 -21.34 -19.98
C ALA A 121 -32.14 -22.34 -19.17
N MET A 122 -31.65 -22.77 -18.00
CA MET A 122 -32.39 -23.69 -17.13
C MET A 122 -33.70 -23.11 -16.61
N LYS A 123 -33.74 -21.81 -16.27
CA LYS A 123 -35.00 -21.15 -15.87
C LYS A 123 -36.03 -21.08 -17.00
N ASN A 124 -35.58 -20.87 -18.23
CA ASN A 124 -36.46 -20.86 -19.39
C ASN A 124 -37.01 -22.26 -19.68
N GLU A 125 -36.15 -23.28 -19.58
CA GLU A 125 -36.55 -24.68 -19.72
C GLU A 125 -37.56 -25.08 -18.65
N GLU A 126 -37.30 -24.75 -17.39
CA GLU A 126 -38.21 -24.98 -16.27
C GLU A 126 -39.58 -24.32 -16.52
N ALA A 127 -39.60 -23.05 -16.93
CA ALA A 127 -40.84 -22.34 -17.25
C ALA A 127 -41.62 -23.00 -18.40
N SER A 128 -40.91 -23.49 -19.42
CA SER A 128 -41.52 -24.21 -20.55
C SER A 128 -42.15 -25.53 -20.09
N LEU A 129 -41.43 -26.33 -19.31
CA LEU A 129 -41.89 -27.61 -18.79
C LEU A 129 -43.10 -27.44 -17.87
N ILE A 130 -43.11 -26.42 -17.00
CA ILE A 130 -44.27 -26.10 -16.15
C ILE A 130 -45.49 -25.75 -17.01
N GLY A 131 -45.29 -25.00 -18.09
CA GLY A 131 -46.36 -24.65 -19.04
C GLY A 131 -46.95 -25.89 -19.73
N GLU A 132 -46.08 -26.79 -20.18
CA GLU A 132 -46.48 -28.04 -20.82
C GLU A 132 -47.23 -28.97 -19.86
N SER A 133 -46.74 -29.13 -18.62
CA SER A 133 -47.40 -29.94 -17.58
C SER A 133 -48.82 -29.45 -17.33
N LYS A 134 -49.00 -28.14 -17.13
CA LYS A 134 -50.34 -27.55 -16.91
C LYS A 134 -51.29 -27.76 -18.08
N LYS A 135 -50.76 -27.73 -19.30
CA LYS A 135 -51.56 -27.98 -20.50
C LYS A 135 -52.03 -29.44 -20.56
N LEU A 136 -51.12 -30.38 -20.28
CA LEU A 136 -51.43 -31.82 -20.24
C LEU A 136 -52.46 -32.13 -19.14
N GLU A 137 -52.30 -31.59 -17.93
CA GLU A 137 -53.26 -31.75 -16.83
C GLU A 137 -54.66 -31.25 -17.22
N ALA A 138 -54.75 -30.11 -17.94
CA ALA A 138 -56.02 -29.58 -18.40
C ALA A 138 -56.67 -30.46 -19.50
N GLU A 139 -55.86 -31.03 -20.39
CA GLU A 139 -56.31 -31.94 -21.44
C GLU A 139 -56.80 -33.27 -20.87
N GLU A 140 -56.08 -33.84 -19.91
CA GLU A 140 -56.47 -35.03 -19.15
C GLU A 140 -57.81 -34.81 -18.43
N ALA A 141 -57.95 -33.69 -17.70
CA ALA A 141 -59.19 -33.36 -17.01
C ALA A 141 -60.39 -33.21 -17.97
N LYS A 142 -60.15 -32.66 -19.17
CA LYS A 142 -61.18 -32.53 -20.21
C LYS A 142 -61.59 -33.91 -20.75
N LEU A 143 -60.63 -34.77 -21.07
CA LEU A 143 -60.89 -36.14 -21.54
C LEU A 143 -61.65 -36.96 -20.50
N ASP A 144 -61.27 -36.85 -19.22
CA ASP A 144 -61.97 -37.49 -18.11
C ASP A 144 -63.43 -37.04 -17.99
N ALA A 145 -63.68 -35.75 -18.16
CA ALA A 145 -65.04 -35.21 -18.18
C ALA A 145 -65.85 -35.72 -19.38
N GLU A 146 -65.24 -35.85 -20.55
CA GLU A 146 -65.87 -36.42 -21.75
C GLU A 146 -66.17 -37.92 -21.58
N LEU A 147 -65.26 -38.69 -20.97
CA LEU A 147 -65.46 -40.11 -20.67
C LEU A 147 -66.57 -40.34 -19.65
N LYS A 148 -66.65 -39.50 -18.61
CA LYS A 148 -67.74 -39.57 -17.62
C LYS A 148 -69.12 -39.28 -18.23
N LYS A 149 -69.20 -38.46 -19.28
CA LYS A 149 -70.47 -38.18 -19.99
C LYS A 149 -70.91 -39.30 -20.94
N ARG A 150 -69.98 -40.18 -21.35
CA ARG A 150 -70.25 -41.30 -22.28
C ARG A 150 -70.52 -42.64 -21.57
N LYS A 151 -70.33 -42.70 -20.25
CA LYS A 151 -70.74 -43.82 -19.39
C LYS A 151 -72.12 -43.56 -18.82
#